data_AF-A0AAX3VEA2-F1
#
_entry.id   AF-A0AAX3VEA2-F1
#
_cell.length_a   1.000
_cell.length_b   1.000
_cell.length_c   1.000
_cell.angle_alpha   90.00
_cell.angle_beta   90.00
_cell.angle_gamma   90.00
#
_symmetry.space_group_name_H-M   'P 1'
#
loop_
_entity.id
_entity.type
_entity.pdbx_description
1 polymer ?
#
loop_
_entity_poly.entity_id
_entity_poly.type
_entity_poly.pdbx_seq_one_letter_code
_entity_poly.pdbx_strand_id
1 'polypeptide(L)'
;MSDTPFAVVSLRGDVPQLDDASDDSVGAFRQITVDPALGADALIEAIAAAEITTPWILVAGHDDHGLAEDLVERILDGALGVFGLAGLVVEGAVIPDGIREHEVPATLVTEDVAASVRDLAADIAAWGPRVPEAWAQVIASSRTDTAVRATLARRALVDDPAYRPTALTPAQLALLRDVARRIIPQGAGATIDLAARLDRMIEAGESDGWRPTGMSTDAEAYRAGLDALAAIWMRGPAAQDAVIRQVIEGEAPSGTVLTPDQLSLWFEDARNDLARVWLSHPASLARVGYTGFATGGTGPEPAGYLVLAAGEREEWEPEELGRLGAAKGRTA
;
A
#
# COMPACT_ATOMS: atom_id res chain seq x y z
N MET A 1 17.02 7.40 30.01
CA MET A 1 17.64 6.36 29.18
C MET A 1 16.67 5.22 29.15
N SER A 2 15.93 5.15 28.06
CA SER A 2 15.05 4.03 27.78
C SER A 2 15.84 2.71 27.72
N ASP A 3 15.27 1.63 28.24
CA ASP A 3 15.78 0.27 28.05
C ASP A 3 15.32 -0.33 26.69
N THR A 4 14.47 0.40 25.94
CA THR A 4 14.00 0.02 24.61
C THR A 4 15.08 0.32 23.57
N PRO A 5 15.56 -0.68 22.79
CA PRO A 5 16.54 -0.45 21.75
C PRO A 5 15.91 0.27 20.55
N PHE A 6 16.67 1.14 19.91
CA PHE A 6 16.37 1.56 18.54
C PHE A 6 16.67 0.40 17.59
N ALA A 7 15.63 -0.17 16.97
CA ALA A 7 15.78 -1.40 16.20
C ALA A 7 14.83 -1.49 15.01
N VAL A 8 15.28 -2.21 13.99
CA VAL A 8 14.44 -2.61 12.84
C VAL A 8 14.14 -4.09 12.95
N VAL A 9 12.85 -4.45 12.90
CA VAL A 9 12.38 -5.83 13.01
C VAL A 9 11.72 -6.28 11.70
N SER A 10 12.44 -7.10 10.94
CA SER A 10 11.95 -7.68 9.68
C SER A 10 11.00 -8.83 9.93
N LEU A 11 9.81 -8.80 9.31
CA LEU A 11 8.75 -9.81 9.43
C LEU A 11 9.06 -11.03 8.53
N ARG A 12 9.71 -12.07 9.07
CA ARG A 12 10.03 -13.32 8.34
C ARG A 12 8.99 -14.42 8.61
N GLY A 13 8.28 -14.87 7.58
CA GLY A 13 7.28 -15.94 7.69
C GLY A 13 6.00 -15.52 8.44
N ASP A 14 5.06 -16.46 8.61
CA ASP A 14 3.79 -16.26 9.34
C ASP A 14 4.05 -16.26 10.86
N VAL A 15 4.34 -15.08 11.42
CA VAL A 15 4.46 -14.72 12.87
C VAL A 15 4.76 -15.87 13.86
N PRO A 16 6.05 -16.12 14.21
CA PRO A 16 6.40 -16.89 15.43
C PRO A 16 6.80 -16.08 16.70
N GLN A 17 6.61 -16.74 17.85
CA GLN A 17 6.77 -16.29 19.24
C GLN A 17 8.23 -15.91 19.61
N LEU A 18 8.45 -14.77 20.28
CA LEU A 18 9.81 -14.23 20.61
C LEU A 18 10.39 -14.79 21.93
N ASP A 19 9.72 -15.73 22.58
CA ASP A 19 10.08 -16.08 23.96
C ASP A 19 11.12 -17.22 24.06
N ASP A 20 11.56 -17.82 22.93
CA ASP A 20 12.52 -18.95 22.91
C ASP A 20 13.56 -18.88 21.75
N ALA A 21 14.12 -17.70 21.44
CA ALA A 21 15.24 -17.62 20.50
C ALA A 21 16.58 -17.94 21.20
N SER A 22 16.88 -19.23 21.37
CA SER A 22 18.28 -19.68 21.47
C SER A 22 19.01 -19.37 20.16
N ASP A 23 20.29 -19.00 20.24
CA ASP A 23 21.21 -18.49 19.19
C ASP A 23 21.25 -19.23 17.83
N ASP A 24 20.52 -20.34 17.66
CA ASP A 24 20.49 -21.19 16.46
C ASP A 24 19.08 -21.47 15.87
N SER A 25 18.01 -20.80 16.34
CA SER A 25 16.69 -20.88 15.67
C SER A 25 16.51 -19.75 14.65
N VAL A 26 16.18 -20.10 13.40
CA VAL A 26 15.83 -19.09 12.37
C VAL A 26 14.46 -18.51 12.75
N GLY A 27 14.48 -17.51 13.62
CA GLY A 27 13.30 -16.89 14.19
C GLY A 27 12.43 -16.16 13.17
N ALA A 28 11.15 -16.04 13.54
CA ALA A 28 10.10 -15.19 12.99
C ALA A 28 10.50 -13.79 12.52
N PHE A 29 11.54 -13.27 13.15
CA PHE A 29 11.91 -11.89 13.08
C PHE A 29 13.43 -11.83 12.96
N ARG A 30 13.90 -10.98 12.06
CA ARG A 30 15.30 -10.55 12.06
C ARG A 30 15.35 -9.16 12.65
N GLN A 31 15.98 -9.02 13.82
CA GLN A 31 16.22 -7.74 14.45
C GLN A 31 17.58 -7.18 14.05
N ILE A 32 17.62 -5.89 13.74
CA ILE A 32 18.84 -5.12 13.54
C ILE A 32 18.79 -3.97 14.54
N THR A 33 19.58 -4.08 15.60
CA THR A 33 19.78 -2.97 16.55
C THR A 33 20.80 -2.02 15.96
N VAL A 34 20.50 -0.72 15.98
CA VAL A 34 21.41 0.31 15.48
C VAL A 34 21.58 1.39 16.54
N ASP A 35 22.77 2.00 16.57
CA ASP A 35 23.06 3.10 17.49
C ASP A 35 22.33 4.37 17.03
N PRO A 36 21.34 4.89 17.79
CA PRO A 36 20.60 6.09 17.41
C PRO A 36 21.50 7.34 17.34
N ALA A 37 22.68 7.33 17.97
CA ALA A 37 23.64 8.43 17.89
C ALA A 37 24.23 8.64 16.48
N LEU A 38 24.07 7.67 15.57
CA LEU A 38 24.54 7.77 14.19
C LEU A 38 23.68 8.70 13.32
N GLY A 39 22.43 8.99 13.73
CA GLY A 39 21.48 9.79 12.98
C GLY A 39 20.84 9.07 11.78
N ALA A 40 19.87 9.72 11.13
CA ALA A 40 19.01 9.08 10.13
C ALA A 40 19.73 8.62 8.86
N ASP A 41 20.73 9.37 8.37
CA ASP A 41 21.51 9.00 7.17
C ASP A 41 22.21 7.64 7.34
N ALA A 42 22.96 7.49 8.43
CA ALA A 42 23.68 6.25 8.73
C ALA A 42 22.73 5.08 9.03
N LEU A 43 21.55 5.35 9.60
CA LEU A 43 20.50 4.36 9.78
C LEU A 43 19.94 3.85 8.45
N ILE A 44 19.67 4.75 7.51
CA ILE A 44 19.22 4.38 6.16
C ILE A 44 20.28 3.51 5.47
N GLU A 45 21.56 3.89 5.55
CA GLU A 45 22.66 3.09 5.00
C GLU A 45 22.73 1.71 5.64
N ALA A 46 22.59 1.62 6.98
CA ALA A 46 22.60 0.34 7.70
C ALA A 46 21.41 -0.55 7.31
N ILE A 47 20.21 0.02 7.14
CA ILE A 47 19.01 -0.71 6.72
C ILE A 47 19.17 -1.22 5.28
N ALA A 48 19.66 -0.35 4.38
CA ALA A 48 19.92 -0.72 3.00
C ALA A 48 20.97 -1.85 2.89
N ALA A 49 22.06 -1.74 3.65
CA ALA A 49 23.13 -2.74 3.69
C ALA A 49 22.69 -4.07 4.31
N ALA A 50 21.65 -4.06 5.15
CA ALA A 50 21.11 -5.28 5.73
C ALA A 50 20.27 -6.11 4.74
N GLU A 51 19.95 -5.56 3.56
CA GLU A 51 19.14 -6.19 2.52
C GLU A 51 17.84 -6.75 3.11
N ILE A 52 17.07 -5.86 3.75
CA ILE A 52 15.75 -6.22 4.29
C ILE A 52 14.75 -6.23 3.14
N THR A 53 14.24 -7.41 2.85
CA THR A 53 13.42 -7.67 1.66
C THR A 53 11.97 -8.03 2.00
N THR A 54 11.67 -8.17 3.30
CA THR A 54 10.32 -8.34 3.83
C THR A 54 9.81 -7.02 4.41
N PRO A 55 8.48 -6.88 4.62
CA PRO A 55 7.98 -5.80 5.46
C PRO A 55 8.66 -5.80 6.84
N TRP A 56 8.79 -4.63 7.46
CA TRP A 56 9.51 -4.48 8.72
C TRP A 56 8.92 -3.36 9.61
N ILE A 57 9.12 -3.50 10.92
CA ILE A 57 8.63 -2.58 11.94
C ILE A 57 9.83 -1.85 12.56
N LEU A 58 9.73 -0.53 12.70
CA LEU A 58 10.70 0.27 13.47
C LEU A 58 10.31 0.28 14.95
N VAL A 59 11.27 0.06 15.82
CA VAL A 59 11.13 0.17 17.27
C VAL A 59 11.94 1.38 17.73
N ALA A 60 11.32 2.27 18.50
CA ALA A 60 11.99 3.44 19.05
C ALA A 60 11.64 3.65 20.54
N GLY A 61 12.67 3.88 21.36
CA GLY A 61 12.51 4.26 22.76
C GLY A 61 12.03 5.71 22.91
N HIS A 62 11.67 6.08 24.14
CA HIS A 62 11.16 7.44 24.43
C HIS A 62 12.11 8.57 23.99
N ASP A 63 13.42 8.34 24.10
CA ASP A 63 14.46 9.33 23.80
C ASP A 63 14.69 9.49 22.27
N ASP A 64 14.16 8.58 21.43
CA ASP A 64 14.45 8.48 19.99
C ASP A 64 13.28 8.87 19.07
N HIS A 65 12.19 9.44 19.61
CA HIS A 65 10.99 9.77 18.82
C HIS A 65 11.27 10.68 17.62
N GLY A 66 12.07 11.74 17.81
CA GLY A 66 12.40 12.65 16.71
C GLY A 66 13.25 11.98 15.62
N LEU A 67 14.08 11.00 15.99
CA LEU A 67 14.85 10.22 15.02
C LEU A 67 13.95 9.25 14.24
N ALA A 68 12.96 8.66 14.91
CA ALA A 68 11.97 7.80 14.26
C ALA A 68 11.12 8.59 13.25
N GLU A 69 10.71 9.81 13.57
CA GLU A 69 10.00 10.71 12.65
C GLU A 69 10.83 11.04 11.40
N ASP A 70 12.08 11.50 11.57
CA ASP A 70 12.99 11.80 10.43
C ASP A 70 13.23 10.55 9.55
N LEU A 71 13.39 9.38 10.17
CA LEU A 71 13.57 8.13 9.43
C LEU A 71 12.32 7.76 8.62
N VAL A 72 11.12 7.89 9.21
CA VAL A 72 9.84 7.64 8.51
C VAL A 72 9.71 8.57 7.31
N GLU A 73 9.92 9.88 7.51
CA GLU A 73 9.81 10.89 6.45
C GLU A 73 10.72 10.56 5.27
N ARG A 74 12.01 10.32 5.54
CA ARG A 74 13.01 10.00 4.51
C ARG A 74 12.72 8.70 3.75
N ILE A 75 12.21 7.68 4.43
CA ILE A 75 11.83 6.42 3.79
C ILE A 75 10.61 6.62 2.90
N LEU A 76 9.60 7.33 3.39
CA LEU A 76 8.41 7.65 2.60
C LEU A 76 8.71 8.63 1.47
N ASP A 77 9.80 9.40 1.55
CA ASP A 77 10.35 10.21 0.46
C ASP A 77 11.25 9.43 -0.51
N GLY A 78 11.32 8.12 -0.36
CA GLY A 78 11.92 7.22 -1.35
C GLY A 78 13.43 7.08 -1.22
N ALA A 79 13.96 7.05 0.01
CA ALA A 79 15.34 6.70 0.30
C ALA A 79 15.81 5.46 -0.50
N LEU A 80 16.96 5.57 -1.16
CA LEU A 80 17.49 4.49 -1.98
C LEU A 80 17.91 3.29 -1.13
N GLY A 81 17.63 2.08 -1.59
CA GLY A 81 17.99 0.84 -0.91
C GLY A 81 17.06 0.46 0.24
N VAL A 82 16.06 1.30 0.56
CA VAL A 82 15.12 1.04 1.65
C VAL A 82 13.68 1.01 1.13
N PHE A 83 12.97 -0.07 1.43
CA PHE A 83 11.55 -0.24 1.17
C PHE A 83 10.96 -1.20 2.19
N GLY A 84 9.64 -1.14 2.42
CA GLY A 84 8.94 -2.12 3.26
C GLY A 84 8.72 -1.71 4.72
N LEU A 85 8.92 -0.43 5.08
CA LEU A 85 8.42 0.09 6.36
C LEU A 85 6.93 -0.21 6.45
N ALA A 86 6.53 -0.97 7.46
CA ALA A 86 5.18 -1.48 7.62
C ALA A 86 4.49 -0.91 8.87
N GLY A 87 5.26 -0.53 9.88
CA GLY A 87 4.73 0.05 11.11
C GLY A 87 5.79 0.44 12.12
N LEU A 88 5.33 1.02 13.23
CA LEU A 88 6.17 1.52 14.31
C LEU A 88 5.68 1.04 15.69
N VAL A 89 6.61 0.64 16.55
CA VAL A 89 6.37 0.43 17.98
C VAL A 89 7.18 1.47 18.73
N VAL A 90 6.50 2.33 19.47
CA VAL A 90 7.14 3.44 20.18
C VAL A 90 6.89 3.33 21.68
N GLU A 91 7.92 3.52 22.48
CA GLU A 91 7.75 3.67 23.92
C GLU A 91 7.26 5.09 24.25
N GLY A 92 6.15 5.22 24.97
CA GLY A 92 5.65 6.53 25.38
C GLY A 92 4.17 6.53 25.73
N ALA A 93 3.64 7.72 26.04
CA ALA A 93 2.23 7.89 26.35
C ALA A 93 1.36 8.19 25.10
N VAL A 94 1.98 8.67 24.02
CA VAL A 94 1.32 9.05 22.77
C VAL A 94 2.24 8.74 21.59
N ILE A 95 1.63 8.35 20.47
CA ILE A 95 2.35 8.22 19.20
C ILE A 95 2.68 9.65 18.72
N PRO A 96 3.94 9.92 18.33
CA PRO A 96 4.35 11.22 17.78
C PRO A 96 3.51 11.65 16.58
N ASP A 97 3.26 12.96 16.45
CA ASP A 97 2.36 13.48 15.43
C ASP A 97 2.92 13.31 14.01
N GLY A 98 4.24 13.41 13.81
CA GLY A 98 4.85 13.16 12.49
C GLY A 98 4.62 11.73 11.99
N ILE A 99 4.56 10.75 12.89
CA ILE A 99 4.21 9.36 12.52
C ILE A 99 2.73 9.26 12.13
N ARG A 100 1.84 9.94 12.86
CA ARG A 100 0.39 9.93 12.60
C ARG A 100 0.04 10.64 11.30
N GLU A 101 0.69 11.76 11.00
CA GLU A 101 0.48 12.55 9.77
C GLU A 101 0.81 11.74 8.51
N HIS A 102 1.78 10.83 8.60
CA HIS A 102 2.12 9.90 7.53
C HIS A 102 1.21 8.65 7.47
N GLU A 103 0.22 8.55 8.35
CA GLU A 103 -0.69 7.41 8.50
C GLU A 103 0.03 6.06 8.61
N VAL A 104 1.26 6.05 9.16
CA VAL A 104 2.00 4.80 9.35
C VAL A 104 1.38 4.05 10.53
N PRO A 105 1.03 2.75 10.38
CA PRO A 105 0.53 1.94 11.48
C PRO A 105 1.49 1.99 12.67
N ALA A 106 1.00 2.42 13.82
CA ALA A 106 1.84 2.59 14.99
C ALA A 106 1.11 2.19 16.27
N THR A 107 1.86 1.62 17.21
CA THR A 107 1.36 1.28 18.54
C THR A 107 2.34 1.70 19.63
N LEU A 108 1.81 1.92 20.83
CA LEU A 108 2.60 2.17 22.03
C LEU A 108 3.07 0.84 22.62
N VAL A 109 4.26 0.83 23.22
CA VAL A 109 4.67 -0.28 24.10
C VAL A 109 3.72 -0.35 25.30
N THR A 110 3.09 -1.49 25.52
CA THR A 110 2.11 -1.70 26.60
C THR A 110 2.68 -2.53 27.74
N GLU A 111 3.10 -3.76 27.44
CA GLU A 111 3.67 -4.70 28.40
C GLU A 111 5.17 -4.88 28.17
N ASP A 112 5.52 -5.26 26.94
CA ASP A 112 6.89 -5.45 26.47
C ASP A 112 6.96 -5.20 24.96
N VAL A 113 8.12 -4.74 24.49
CA VAL A 113 8.39 -4.39 23.09
C VAL A 113 8.12 -5.57 22.16
N ALA A 114 8.55 -6.79 22.54
CA ALA A 114 8.39 -7.98 21.73
C ALA A 114 6.91 -8.32 21.51
N ALA A 115 6.08 -8.18 22.55
CA ALA A 115 4.64 -8.39 22.46
C ALA A 115 3.99 -7.36 21.52
N SER A 116 4.27 -6.07 21.72
CA SER A 116 3.74 -4.99 20.87
C SER A 116 4.14 -5.14 19.40
N VAL A 117 5.37 -5.58 19.11
CA VAL A 117 5.82 -5.89 17.74
C VAL A 117 5.03 -7.05 17.13
N ARG A 118 4.78 -8.13 17.89
CA ARG A 118 4.00 -9.28 17.40
C ARG A 118 2.56 -8.91 17.10
N ASP A 119 1.93 -8.15 17.99
CA ASP A 119 0.54 -7.71 17.82
C ASP A 119 0.41 -6.82 16.59
N LEU A 120 1.27 -5.81 16.44
CA LEU A 120 1.28 -4.94 15.27
C LEU A 120 1.58 -5.72 13.97
N ALA A 121 2.49 -6.69 14.00
CA ALA A 121 2.80 -7.53 12.84
C ALA A 121 1.60 -8.39 12.42
N ALA A 122 0.85 -8.96 13.37
CA ALA A 122 -0.36 -9.74 13.10
C ALA A 122 -1.46 -8.87 12.49
N ASP A 123 -1.64 -7.68 13.04
CA ASP A 123 -2.55 -6.64 12.56
C ASP A 123 -2.24 -6.21 11.11
N ILE A 124 -0.98 -5.85 10.82
CA ILE A 124 -0.51 -5.53 9.47
C ILE A 124 -0.78 -6.69 8.49
N ALA A 125 -0.49 -7.93 8.90
CA ALA A 125 -0.71 -9.11 8.08
C ALA A 125 -2.20 -9.39 7.81
N ALA A 126 -3.10 -8.97 8.71
CA ALA A 126 -4.54 -9.16 8.55
C ALA A 126 -5.18 -8.13 7.60
N TRP A 127 -4.60 -6.94 7.45
CA TRP A 127 -5.29 -5.80 6.81
C TRP A 127 -4.71 -5.33 5.47
N GLY A 128 -3.51 -5.75 5.07
CA GLY A 128 -2.95 -5.38 3.76
C GLY A 128 -2.26 -6.52 3.02
N PRO A 129 -2.31 -6.53 1.67
CA PRO A 129 -1.57 -7.53 0.90
C PRO A 129 -0.06 -7.26 0.97
N ARG A 130 0.73 -8.33 1.05
CA ARG A 130 2.18 -8.22 1.04
C ARG A 130 2.74 -7.96 -0.36
N VAL A 131 3.73 -7.08 -0.44
CA VAL A 131 4.58 -6.95 -1.63
C VAL A 131 5.56 -8.13 -1.64
N PRO A 132 5.64 -8.92 -2.74
CA PRO A 132 6.58 -10.02 -2.79
C PRO A 132 8.03 -9.53 -2.76
N GLU A 133 8.91 -10.37 -2.22
CA GLU A 133 10.31 -10.04 -1.92
C GLU A 133 11.09 -9.50 -3.13
N ALA A 134 11.04 -10.22 -4.26
CA ALA A 134 11.72 -9.81 -5.49
C ALA A 134 11.22 -8.44 -6.00
N TRP A 135 9.95 -8.11 -5.78
CA TRP A 135 9.38 -6.82 -6.17
C TRP A 135 9.83 -5.70 -5.24
N ALA A 136 9.88 -5.96 -3.93
CA ALA A 136 10.42 -5.02 -2.95
C ALA A 136 11.88 -4.64 -3.26
N GLN A 137 12.70 -5.61 -3.67
CA GLN A 137 14.08 -5.38 -4.10
C GLN A 137 14.17 -4.46 -5.32
N VAL A 138 13.34 -4.69 -6.35
CA VAL A 138 13.33 -3.82 -7.54
C VAL A 138 12.88 -2.40 -7.18
N ILE A 139 11.86 -2.27 -6.32
CA ILE A 139 11.40 -0.96 -5.84
C ILE A 139 12.53 -0.24 -5.08
N ALA A 140 13.22 -0.91 -4.16
CA ALA A 140 14.32 -0.33 -3.40
C ALA A 140 15.56 0.02 -4.25
N SER A 141 15.69 -0.54 -5.45
CA SER A 141 16.87 -0.38 -6.30
C SER A 141 16.99 0.99 -6.98
N SER A 142 18.16 1.24 -7.57
CA SER A 142 18.44 2.43 -8.38
C SER A 142 17.69 2.45 -9.72
N ARG A 143 16.95 1.39 -10.09
CA ARG A 143 16.12 1.37 -11.31
C ARG A 143 14.79 2.10 -11.15
N THR A 144 14.33 2.25 -9.92
CA THR A 144 13.10 2.97 -9.60
C THR A 144 13.48 4.42 -9.30
N ASP A 145 12.81 5.39 -9.91
CA ASP A 145 13.04 6.80 -9.60
C ASP A 145 12.65 7.12 -8.15
N THR A 146 13.28 8.13 -7.54
CA THR A 146 13.00 8.53 -6.15
C THR A 146 11.53 8.85 -5.91
N ALA A 147 10.88 9.62 -6.79
CA ALA A 147 9.46 9.97 -6.62
C ALA A 147 8.56 8.73 -6.75
N VAL A 148 8.95 7.77 -7.59
CA VAL A 148 8.23 6.50 -7.75
C VAL A 148 8.40 5.62 -6.51
N ARG A 149 9.62 5.50 -5.95
CA ARG A 149 9.85 4.80 -4.67
C ARG A 149 9.00 5.40 -3.56
N ALA A 150 9.03 6.73 -3.44
CA ALA A 150 8.26 7.48 -2.46
C ALA A 150 6.75 7.19 -2.57
N THR A 151 6.23 7.18 -3.80
CA THR A 151 4.82 6.86 -4.08
C THR A 151 4.48 5.41 -3.70
N LEU A 152 5.32 4.46 -4.09
CA LEU A 152 5.09 3.04 -3.81
C LEU A 152 5.24 2.71 -2.31
N ALA A 153 6.14 3.38 -1.60
CA ALA A 153 6.34 3.22 -0.15
C ALA A 153 5.07 3.61 0.62
N ARG A 154 4.51 4.79 0.34
CA ARG A 154 3.24 5.23 0.94
C ARG A 154 2.09 4.29 0.60
N ARG A 155 1.99 3.86 -0.67
CA ARG A 155 0.92 2.96 -1.11
C ARG A 155 1.01 1.56 -0.52
N ALA A 156 2.18 1.11 -0.08
CA ALA A 156 2.41 -0.20 0.53
C ALA A 156 1.98 -0.27 2.00
N LEU A 157 1.75 0.88 2.66
CA LEU A 157 1.20 0.91 4.01
C LEU A 157 -0.20 0.29 4.03
N VAL A 158 -0.51 -0.41 5.12
CA VAL A 158 -1.83 -1.02 5.29
C VAL A 158 -2.87 0.05 5.60
N ASP A 159 -4.09 -0.15 5.11
CA ASP A 159 -5.18 0.79 5.36
C ASP A 159 -5.66 0.68 6.83
N ASP A 160 -6.03 1.81 7.44
CA ASP A 160 -6.62 1.83 8.78
C ASP A 160 -7.98 1.08 8.80
N PRO A 161 -8.11 -0.03 9.54
CA PRO A 161 -9.37 -0.76 9.65
C PRO A 161 -10.48 0.06 10.33
N ALA A 162 -10.13 1.09 11.10
CA ALA A 162 -11.05 2.01 11.75
C ALA A 162 -11.31 3.29 10.93
N TYR A 163 -10.85 3.35 9.67
CA TYR A 163 -10.99 4.52 8.80
C TYR A 163 -12.43 5.04 8.75
N ARG A 164 -12.57 6.36 8.97
CA ARG A 164 -13.83 7.08 8.86
C ARG A 164 -13.81 7.94 7.60
N PRO A 165 -14.87 7.89 6.77
CA PRO A 165 -14.89 8.65 5.53
C PRO A 165 -14.95 10.14 5.82
N THR A 166 -14.25 10.91 4.98
CA THR A 166 -14.25 12.37 4.97
C THR A 166 -15.09 12.90 3.81
N ALA A 167 -15.01 12.26 2.64
CA ALA A 167 -15.80 12.64 1.47
C ALA A 167 -17.19 11.99 1.47
N LEU A 168 -17.33 10.75 1.94
CA LEU A 168 -18.59 10.00 1.91
C LEU A 168 -19.25 9.92 3.29
N THR A 169 -20.51 9.50 3.32
CA THR A 169 -21.14 9.05 4.58
C THR A 169 -20.68 7.63 4.94
N PRO A 170 -20.77 7.20 6.22
CA PRO A 170 -20.45 5.82 6.60
C PRO A 170 -21.23 4.76 5.83
N ALA A 171 -22.50 5.03 5.48
CA ALA A 171 -23.32 4.11 4.70
C ALA A 171 -22.86 4.02 3.23
N GLN A 172 -22.48 5.15 2.64
CA GLN A 172 -21.93 5.22 1.28
C GLN A 172 -20.57 4.53 1.19
N LEU A 173 -19.68 4.72 2.17
CA LEU A 173 -18.40 4.00 2.24
C LEU A 173 -18.62 2.49 2.35
N ALA A 174 -19.56 2.04 3.20
CA ALA A 174 -19.90 0.62 3.33
C ALA A 174 -20.44 0.03 2.01
N LEU A 175 -21.32 0.75 1.31
CA LEU A 175 -21.80 0.34 -0.02
C LEU A 175 -20.64 0.27 -1.04
N LEU A 176 -19.75 1.26 -1.04
CA LEU A 176 -18.59 1.26 -1.94
C LEU A 176 -17.63 0.10 -1.65
N ARG A 177 -17.42 -0.27 -0.37
CA ARG A 177 -16.67 -1.48 0.01
C ARG A 177 -17.33 -2.76 -0.52
N ASP A 178 -18.66 -2.85 -0.46
CA ASP A 178 -19.39 -3.99 -1.04
C ASP A 178 -19.22 -4.08 -2.56
N VAL A 179 -19.39 -2.95 -3.24
CA VAL A 179 -19.25 -2.80 -4.69
C VAL A 179 -17.82 -3.14 -5.14
N ALA A 180 -16.81 -2.58 -4.48
CA ALA A 180 -15.40 -2.82 -4.79
C ALA A 180 -15.02 -4.30 -4.71
N ARG A 181 -15.51 -5.02 -3.68
CA ARG A 181 -15.29 -6.47 -3.53
C ARG A 181 -15.89 -7.31 -4.66
N ARG A 182 -16.94 -6.82 -5.34
CA ARG A 182 -17.54 -7.50 -6.50
C ARG A 182 -16.79 -7.18 -7.80
N ILE A 183 -16.39 -5.92 -7.99
CA ILE A 183 -15.79 -5.43 -9.25
C ILE A 183 -14.32 -5.86 -9.37
N ILE A 184 -13.56 -5.75 -8.28
CA ILE A 184 -12.11 -6.03 -8.26
C ILE A 184 -11.82 -7.16 -7.28
N PRO A 185 -11.95 -8.44 -7.69
CA PRO A 185 -11.57 -9.58 -6.87
C PRO A 185 -10.06 -9.60 -6.62
N GLN A 186 -9.65 -9.33 -5.37
CA GLN A 186 -8.23 -9.27 -4.99
C GLN A 186 -7.62 -10.64 -4.63
N GLY A 187 -8.40 -11.72 -4.67
CA GLY A 187 -7.97 -13.08 -4.31
C GLY A 187 -8.20 -13.42 -2.84
N ALA A 188 -7.58 -14.50 -2.36
CA ALA A 188 -7.62 -14.89 -0.96
C ALA A 188 -6.55 -14.12 -0.15
N GLY A 189 -6.83 -13.89 1.13
CA GLY A 189 -5.93 -13.16 2.04
C GLY A 189 -6.36 -11.72 2.28
N ALA A 190 -5.45 -10.93 2.86
CA ALA A 190 -5.67 -9.52 3.13
C ALA A 190 -5.80 -8.71 1.82
N THR A 191 -6.66 -7.69 1.86
CA THR A 191 -7.06 -6.91 0.67
C THR A 191 -6.88 -5.43 0.91
N ILE A 192 -6.59 -4.68 -0.16
CA ILE A 192 -6.56 -3.21 -0.13
C ILE A 192 -7.98 -2.70 0.10
N ASP A 193 -8.16 -1.74 1.02
CA ASP A 193 -9.44 -1.04 1.19
C ASP A 193 -9.59 0.03 0.10
N LEU A 194 -9.98 -0.43 -1.10
CA LEU A 194 -10.15 0.43 -2.28
C LEU A 194 -11.14 1.57 -2.02
N ALA A 195 -12.16 1.33 -1.20
CA ALA A 195 -13.18 2.33 -0.91
C ALA A 195 -12.63 3.44 0.02
N ALA A 196 -11.85 3.07 1.04
CA ALA A 196 -11.21 4.06 1.93
C ALA A 196 -10.17 4.91 1.18
N ARG A 197 -9.40 4.30 0.28
CA ARG A 197 -8.45 5.06 -0.57
C ARG A 197 -9.17 5.97 -1.55
N LEU A 198 -10.27 5.51 -2.14
CA LEU A 198 -11.09 6.32 -3.04
C LEU A 198 -11.78 7.47 -2.32
N ASP A 199 -12.26 7.29 -1.09
CA ASP A 199 -12.80 8.37 -0.26
C ASP A 199 -11.77 9.50 -0.04
N ARG A 200 -10.53 9.14 0.33
CA ARG A 200 -9.43 10.11 0.45
C ARG A 200 -9.14 10.82 -0.87
N MET A 201 -9.10 10.08 -1.98
CA MET A 201 -8.85 10.64 -3.32
C MET A 201 -9.92 11.66 -3.72
N ILE A 202 -11.19 11.36 -3.41
CA ILE A 202 -12.33 12.26 -3.66
C ILE A 202 -12.21 13.53 -2.80
N GLU A 203 -11.89 13.38 -1.51
CA GLU A 203 -11.70 14.53 -0.60
C GLU A 203 -10.54 15.43 -1.04
N ALA A 204 -9.43 14.82 -1.47
CA ALA A 204 -8.25 15.54 -1.95
C ALA A 204 -8.44 16.17 -3.35
N GLY A 205 -9.53 15.84 -4.05
CA GLY A 205 -9.77 16.31 -5.42
C GLY A 205 -8.81 15.73 -6.46
N GLU A 206 -8.27 14.53 -6.20
CA GLU A 206 -7.29 13.83 -7.05
C GLU A 206 -7.95 13.05 -8.21
N SER A 207 -8.98 13.62 -8.84
CA SER A 207 -9.61 13.02 -10.03
C SER A 207 -8.78 13.26 -11.30
N ASP A 208 -9.22 12.73 -12.44
CA ASP A 208 -8.57 12.96 -13.74
C ASP A 208 -8.60 14.43 -14.21
N GLY A 209 -9.23 15.31 -13.43
CA GLY A 209 -9.23 16.76 -13.60
C GLY A 209 -10.14 17.24 -14.72
N TRP A 210 -10.96 16.37 -15.33
CA TRP A 210 -11.80 16.75 -16.47
C TRP A 210 -13.28 16.85 -16.09
N ARG A 211 -13.74 18.08 -15.81
CA ARG A 211 -15.16 18.39 -15.62
C ARG A 211 -15.55 19.65 -16.42
N PRO A 212 -16.53 19.57 -17.33
CA PRO A 212 -17.15 20.75 -17.92
C PRO A 212 -17.65 21.72 -16.83
N THR A 213 -17.50 23.03 -17.08
CA THR A 213 -17.99 24.08 -16.16
C THR A 213 -19.49 23.92 -15.90
N GLY A 214 -19.89 23.90 -14.63
CA GLY A 214 -21.28 23.75 -14.20
C GLY A 214 -21.72 22.32 -13.87
N MET A 215 -20.80 21.35 -13.91
CA MET A 215 -21.04 20.01 -13.36
C MET A 215 -20.82 19.95 -11.85
N SER A 216 -21.40 18.93 -11.20
CA SER A 216 -21.20 18.63 -9.78
C SER A 216 -19.73 18.35 -9.48
N THR A 217 -19.30 18.64 -8.25
CA THR A 217 -17.99 18.20 -7.73
C THR A 217 -17.92 16.67 -7.69
N ASP A 218 -16.72 16.11 -7.60
CA ASP A 218 -16.54 14.65 -7.53
C ASP A 218 -17.21 14.06 -6.29
N ALA A 219 -17.13 14.75 -5.15
CA ALA A 219 -17.83 14.33 -3.93
C ALA A 219 -19.35 14.32 -4.11
N GLU A 220 -19.94 15.35 -4.73
CA GLU A 220 -21.37 15.39 -5.02
C GLU A 220 -21.79 14.30 -6.01
N ALA A 221 -20.99 14.07 -7.06
CA ALA A 221 -21.24 13.04 -8.06
C ALA A 221 -21.20 11.63 -7.44
N TYR A 222 -20.17 11.34 -6.63
CA TYR A 222 -20.04 10.06 -5.93
C TYR A 222 -21.18 9.82 -4.94
N ARG A 223 -21.55 10.84 -4.15
CA ARG A 223 -22.69 10.74 -3.21
C ARG A 223 -23.99 10.46 -3.96
N ALA A 224 -24.29 11.20 -5.02
CA ALA A 224 -25.51 11.02 -5.81
C ALA A 224 -25.57 9.62 -6.47
N GLY A 225 -24.45 9.15 -7.03
CA GLY A 225 -24.36 7.81 -7.62
C GLY A 225 -24.51 6.69 -6.60
N LEU A 226 -23.88 6.81 -5.44
CA LEU A 226 -24.03 5.84 -4.34
C LEU A 226 -25.45 5.84 -3.76
N ASP A 227 -26.11 7.00 -3.65
CA ASP A 227 -27.50 7.08 -3.20
C ASP A 227 -28.46 6.43 -4.21
N ALA A 228 -28.24 6.66 -5.51
CA ALA A 228 -29.00 6.01 -6.57
C ALA A 228 -28.78 4.49 -6.60
N LEU A 229 -27.54 4.03 -6.42
CA LEU A 229 -27.21 2.61 -6.35
C LEU A 229 -27.79 1.95 -5.09
N ALA A 230 -27.75 2.63 -3.94
CA ALA A 230 -28.28 2.13 -2.67
C ALA A 230 -29.78 1.79 -2.76
N ALA A 231 -30.54 2.57 -3.54
CA ALA A 231 -31.97 2.35 -3.72
C ALA A 231 -32.32 1.01 -4.40
N ILE A 232 -31.39 0.46 -5.18
CA ILE A 232 -31.54 -0.82 -5.89
C ILE A 232 -30.60 -1.91 -5.39
N TRP A 233 -29.73 -1.62 -4.44
CA TRP A 233 -28.71 -2.55 -3.97
C TRP A 233 -29.34 -3.68 -3.15
N MET A 234 -29.09 -4.91 -3.59
CA MET A 234 -29.66 -6.11 -2.98
C MET A 234 -28.63 -6.85 -2.14
N ARG A 235 -29.10 -7.58 -1.11
CA ARG A 235 -28.22 -8.43 -0.28
C ARG A 235 -27.96 -9.78 -0.97
N GLY A 236 -26.71 -10.22 -0.89
CA GLY A 236 -26.26 -11.53 -1.36
C GLY A 236 -25.49 -11.46 -2.69
N PRO A 237 -24.39 -12.23 -2.86
CA PRO A 237 -23.50 -12.09 -4.01
C PRO A 237 -24.19 -12.16 -5.38
N ALA A 238 -25.07 -13.14 -5.59
CA ALA A 238 -25.76 -13.30 -6.88
C ALA A 238 -26.73 -12.16 -7.19
N ALA A 239 -27.38 -11.59 -6.16
CA ALA A 239 -28.28 -10.46 -6.34
C ALA A 239 -27.50 -9.17 -6.62
N GLN A 240 -26.36 -8.97 -5.94
CA GLN A 240 -25.44 -7.87 -6.22
C GLN A 240 -24.92 -7.93 -7.65
N ASP A 241 -24.51 -9.12 -8.13
CA ASP A 241 -24.06 -9.28 -9.52
C ASP A 241 -25.16 -9.00 -10.55
N ALA A 242 -26.41 -9.33 -10.22
CA ALA A 242 -27.55 -9.00 -11.07
C ALA A 242 -27.77 -7.48 -11.16
N VAL A 243 -27.72 -6.78 -10.03
CA VAL A 243 -27.81 -5.31 -9.98
C VAL A 243 -26.66 -4.67 -10.77
N ILE A 244 -25.41 -5.11 -10.53
CA ILE A 244 -24.23 -4.61 -11.25
C ILE A 244 -24.41 -4.78 -12.76
N ARG A 245 -24.87 -5.95 -13.21
CA ARG A 245 -25.10 -6.22 -14.63
C ARG A 245 -26.16 -5.28 -15.21
N GLN A 246 -27.29 -5.11 -14.53
CA GLN A 246 -28.36 -4.20 -14.97
C GLN A 246 -27.90 -2.76 -15.05
N VAL A 247 -27.05 -2.30 -14.12
CA VAL A 247 -26.48 -0.93 -14.16
C VAL A 247 -25.56 -0.77 -15.36
N ILE A 248 -24.68 -1.75 -15.62
CA ILE A 248 -23.78 -1.74 -16.79
C ILE A 248 -24.58 -1.76 -18.10
N GLU A 249 -25.68 -2.50 -18.15
CA GLU A 249 -26.55 -2.60 -19.33
C GLU A 249 -27.47 -1.37 -19.50
N GLY A 250 -27.53 -0.46 -18.52
CA GLY A 250 -28.43 0.70 -18.53
C GLY A 250 -29.90 0.35 -18.29
N GLU A 251 -30.17 -0.88 -17.82
CA GLU A 251 -31.52 -1.43 -17.61
C GLU A 251 -31.96 -1.36 -16.14
N ALA A 252 -31.06 -0.95 -15.24
CA ALA A 252 -31.37 -0.84 -13.83
C ALA A 252 -32.53 0.14 -13.58
N PRO A 253 -33.51 -0.22 -12.74
CA PRO A 253 -34.60 0.67 -12.37
C PRO A 253 -34.06 1.78 -11.46
N SER A 254 -33.42 2.80 -12.03
CA SER A 254 -32.95 3.96 -11.28
C SER A 254 -34.01 5.07 -11.25
N GLY A 255 -34.06 5.79 -10.13
CA GLY A 255 -35.10 6.76 -9.79
C GLY A 255 -34.58 8.20 -9.66
N THR A 256 -35.34 9.03 -8.93
CA THR A 256 -35.31 10.52 -8.87
C THR A 256 -33.96 11.23 -8.72
N VAL A 257 -32.87 10.53 -8.40
CA VAL A 257 -31.51 11.10 -8.25
C VAL A 257 -30.76 11.07 -9.58
N LEU A 258 -30.70 9.91 -10.25
CA LEU A 258 -30.02 9.71 -11.54
C LEU A 258 -30.89 8.84 -12.46
N THR A 259 -30.97 9.20 -13.74
CA THR A 259 -31.57 8.34 -14.77
C THR A 259 -30.73 7.06 -14.97
N PRO A 260 -31.28 6.00 -15.60
CA PRO A 260 -30.54 4.75 -15.78
C PRO A 260 -29.23 4.94 -16.54
N ASP A 261 -29.26 5.75 -17.60
CA ASP A 261 -28.09 6.13 -18.39
C ASP A 261 -27.04 6.86 -17.54
N GLN A 262 -27.48 7.80 -16.68
CA GLN A 262 -26.57 8.53 -15.79
C GLN A 262 -25.93 7.63 -14.74
N LEU A 263 -26.70 6.69 -14.17
CA LEU A 263 -26.18 5.72 -13.22
C LEU A 263 -25.18 4.77 -13.89
N SER A 264 -25.43 4.38 -15.14
CA SER A 264 -24.51 3.55 -15.93
C SER A 264 -23.17 4.25 -16.19
N LEU A 265 -23.20 5.51 -16.64
CA LEU A 265 -21.99 6.32 -16.86
C LEU A 265 -21.22 6.56 -15.56
N TRP A 266 -21.92 6.93 -14.48
CA TRP A 266 -21.29 7.07 -13.17
C TRP A 266 -20.62 5.76 -12.71
N PHE A 267 -21.25 4.62 -12.97
CA PHE A 267 -20.72 3.33 -12.57
C PHE A 267 -19.51 2.91 -13.43
N GLU A 268 -19.42 3.37 -14.68
CA GLU A 268 -18.22 3.23 -15.50
C GLU A 268 -17.04 3.98 -14.88
N ASP A 269 -17.23 5.24 -14.49
CA ASP A 269 -16.21 6.05 -13.80
C ASP A 269 -15.79 5.39 -12.48
N ALA A 270 -16.76 4.97 -11.65
CA ALA A 270 -16.47 4.31 -10.38
C ALA A 270 -15.66 3.01 -10.56
N ARG A 271 -15.94 2.22 -11.60
CA ARG A 271 -15.17 1.02 -11.93
C ARG A 271 -13.74 1.38 -12.37
N ASN A 272 -13.58 2.44 -13.15
CA ASN A 272 -12.28 2.92 -13.59
C ASN A 272 -11.43 3.34 -12.39
N ASP A 273 -11.99 4.17 -11.49
CA ASP A 273 -11.29 4.63 -10.29
C ASP A 273 -10.91 3.47 -9.37
N LEU A 274 -11.81 2.52 -9.12
CA LEU A 274 -11.50 1.33 -8.33
C LEU A 274 -10.35 0.50 -8.96
N ALA A 275 -10.35 0.34 -10.29
CA ALA A 275 -9.28 -0.36 -10.99
C ALA A 275 -7.94 0.41 -10.93
N ARG A 276 -7.98 1.75 -11.05
CA ARG A 276 -6.80 2.62 -10.92
C ARG A 276 -6.21 2.57 -9.52
N VAL A 277 -7.04 2.72 -8.50
CA VAL A 277 -6.62 2.60 -7.09
C VAL A 277 -6.00 1.23 -6.83
N TRP A 278 -6.62 0.16 -7.33
CA TRP A 278 -6.06 -1.19 -7.21
C TRP A 278 -4.71 -1.34 -7.91
N LEU A 279 -4.61 -0.94 -9.18
CA LEU A 279 -3.36 -0.98 -9.96
C LEU A 279 -2.28 -0.02 -9.46
N SER A 280 -2.61 0.90 -8.54
CA SER A 280 -1.64 1.82 -7.96
C SER A 280 -0.74 1.15 -6.91
N HIS A 281 -1.19 0.04 -6.33
CA HIS A 281 -0.53 -0.63 -5.20
C HIS A 281 0.57 -1.61 -5.67
N PRO A 282 1.76 -1.63 -5.03
CA PRO A 282 2.88 -2.48 -5.45
C PRO A 282 2.56 -3.99 -5.46
N ALA A 283 1.79 -4.50 -4.50
CA ALA A 283 1.32 -5.91 -4.54
C ALA A 283 0.40 -6.21 -5.74
N SER A 284 -0.38 -5.24 -6.21
CA SER A 284 -1.22 -5.40 -7.42
C SER A 284 -0.35 -5.37 -8.68
N LEU A 285 0.64 -4.48 -8.74
CA LEU A 285 1.63 -4.44 -9.82
C LEU A 285 2.35 -5.79 -9.95
N ALA A 286 2.75 -6.36 -8.81
CA ALA A 286 3.35 -7.70 -8.76
C ALA A 286 2.41 -8.76 -9.30
N ARG A 287 1.13 -8.72 -8.88
CA ARG A 287 0.11 -9.68 -9.32
C ARG A 287 -0.17 -9.64 -10.82
N VAL A 288 -0.11 -8.48 -11.44
CA VAL A 288 -0.30 -8.34 -12.90
C VAL A 288 1.01 -8.43 -13.69
N GLY A 289 2.15 -8.58 -13.00
CA GLY A 289 3.46 -8.69 -13.61
C GLY A 289 3.95 -7.41 -14.29
N TYR A 290 3.67 -6.23 -13.71
CA TYR A 290 4.03 -4.94 -14.30
C TYR A 290 5.26 -4.30 -13.64
N THR A 291 6.41 -4.35 -14.30
CA THR A 291 7.70 -3.76 -13.87
C THR A 291 7.97 -2.35 -14.42
N GLY A 292 7.01 -1.73 -15.11
CA GLY A 292 7.20 -0.42 -15.76
C GLY A 292 7.51 0.75 -14.82
N PHE A 293 7.40 0.57 -13.51
CA PHE A 293 7.86 1.55 -12.53
C PHE A 293 9.40 1.62 -12.42
N ALA A 294 10.13 0.60 -12.91
CA ALA A 294 11.58 0.46 -12.79
C ALA A 294 12.33 0.88 -14.09
N THR A 295 11.78 1.84 -14.84
CA THR A 295 12.37 2.38 -16.08
C THR A 295 12.76 3.85 -15.99
N GLY A 296 12.71 4.46 -14.80
CA GLY A 296 13.03 5.89 -14.59
C GLY A 296 14.32 6.14 -13.80
N GLY A 297 15.02 5.08 -13.40
CA GLY A 297 15.99 5.01 -12.31
C GLY A 297 17.02 6.13 -12.14
N THR A 298 17.55 6.19 -10.92
CA THR A 298 18.57 7.14 -10.45
C THR A 298 20.01 6.64 -10.70
N GLY A 299 20.17 5.55 -11.45
CA GLY A 299 21.48 4.99 -11.82
C GLY A 299 22.24 5.87 -12.82
N PRO A 300 23.53 5.57 -13.06
CA PRO A 300 24.36 6.34 -13.99
C PRO A 300 23.92 6.22 -15.47
N GLU A 301 23.16 5.18 -15.80
CA GLU A 301 22.63 4.95 -17.15
C GLU A 301 21.09 5.05 -17.15
N PRO A 302 20.48 5.53 -18.24
CA PRO A 302 19.02 5.54 -18.38
C PRO A 302 18.45 4.13 -18.19
N ALA A 303 17.56 3.99 -17.20
CA ALA A 303 16.85 2.73 -17.01
C ALA A 303 15.86 2.51 -18.17
N GLY A 304 15.72 1.26 -18.59
CA GLY A 304 14.83 0.85 -19.68
C GLY A 304 14.89 -0.66 -19.90
N TYR A 305 14.10 -1.14 -20.87
CA TYR A 305 14.09 -2.54 -21.28
C TYR A 305 15.02 -2.78 -22.48
N LEU A 306 15.92 -3.73 -22.34
CA LEU A 306 16.77 -4.34 -23.37
C LEU A 306 16.20 -5.67 -23.88
N VAL A 307 15.30 -6.30 -23.12
CA VAL A 307 14.58 -7.51 -23.51
C VAL A 307 13.11 -7.16 -23.72
N LEU A 308 12.61 -7.36 -24.95
CA LEU A 308 11.24 -6.98 -25.35
C LEU A 308 10.41 -8.18 -25.84
N ALA A 309 11.00 -9.38 -25.86
CA ALA A 309 10.32 -10.57 -26.35
C ALA A 309 9.30 -11.08 -25.31
N ALA A 310 8.15 -11.53 -25.78
CA ALA A 310 7.12 -12.08 -24.91
C ALA A 310 7.64 -13.32 -24.14
N GLY A 311 7.38 -13.35 -22.83
CA GLY A 311 7.81 -14.43 -21.94
C GLY A 311 9.31 -14.44 -21.61
N GLU A 312 10.05 -13.40 -22.01
CA GLU A 312 11.42 -13.16 -21.59
C GLU A 312 11.47 -12.03 -20.54
N ARG A 313 12.45 -12.11 -19.64
CA ARG A 313 12.74 -11.08 -18.63
C ARG A 313 14.23 -10.72 -18.63
N GLU A 314 14.58 -9.63 -17.98
CA GLU A 314 15.97 -9.27 -17.66
C GLU A 314 16.43 -9.82 -16.30
N GLU A 315 17.73 -9.75 -16.04
CA GLU A 315 18.33 -10.24 -14.78
C GLU A 315 17.80 -9.51 -13.55
N TRP A 316 17.50 -8.22 -13.68
CA TRP A 316 16.96 -7.39 -12.61
C TRP A 316 15.47 -7.60 -12.35
N GLU A 317 14.76 -8.23 -13.29
CA GLU A 317 13.33 -8.47 -13.16
C GLU A 317 13.04 -9.72 -12.31
N PRO A 318 11.93 -9.73 -11.55
CA PRO A 318 11.52 -10.89 -10.76
C PRO A 318 11.47 -12.18 -11.60
N GLU A 319 11.90 -13.30 -11.01
CA GLU A 319 12.09 -14.56 -11.74
C GLU A 319 10.79 -15.10 -12.35
N GLU A 320 9.67 -14.86 -11.67
CA GLU A 320 8.34 -15.31 -12.07
C GLU A 320 7.83 -14.69 -13.38
N LEU A 321 8.46 -13.62 -13.88
CA LEU A 321 8.01 -12.91 -15.09
C LEU A 321 8.39 -13.62 -16.39
N GLY A 322 9.36 -14.53 -16.36
CA GLY A 322 9.72 -15.28 -17.57
C GLY A 322 11.10 -15.90 -17.54
N ARG A 323 11.50 -16.47 -18.68
CA ARG A 323 12.85 -16.98 -18.87
C ARG A 323 13.82 -15.82 -19.09
N LEU A 324 15.06 -15.98 -18.65
CA LEU A 324 16.08 -14.97 -18.90
C LEU A 324 16.28 -14.77 -20.42
N GLY A 325 16.08 -13.52 -20.86
CA GLY A 325 16.28 -13.10 -22.24
C GLY A 325 17.72 -12.68 -22.49
N ALA A 326 18.20 -12.86 -23.72
CA ALA A 326 19.49 -12.32 -24.11
C ALA A 326 19.32 -10.83 -24.44
N ALA A 327 19.82 -9.94 -23.59
CA ALA A 327 19.79 -8.51 -23.83
C ALA A 327 20.43 -8.17 -25.19
N LYS A 328 19.66 -7.54 -26.08
CA LYS A 328 20.17 -7.08 -27.38
C LYS A 328 20.51 -5.59 -27.29
N GLY A 329 21.61 -5.26 -26.62
CA GLY A 329 22.10 -3.89 -26.47
C GLY A 329 23.51 -3.90 -25.89
N ARG A 330 24.43 -3.16 -26.51
CA ARG A 330 25.90 -3.30 -26.38
C ARG A 330 26.42 -3.09 -24.96
N THR A 331 27.20 -4.05 -24.47
CA THR A 331 28.40 -3.75 -23.70
C THR A 331 29.36 -2.94 -24.59
N ALA A 332 29.67 -1.72 -24.17
CA ALA A 332 30.84 -0.97 -24.62
C ALA A 332 31.39 -0.20 -23.43
#